data_AF-A0A931BIT3-F1
#
_entry.id   AF-A0A931BIT3-F1
#
_cell.length_a   1.000
_cell.length_b   1.000
_cell.length_c   1.000
_cell.angle_alpha   90.00
_cell.angle_beta   90.00
_cell.angle_gamma   90.00
#
_symmetry.space_group_name_H-M   'P 1'
#
loop_
_entity.id
_entity.type
_entity.pdbx_description
1 polymer ?
#
loop_
_entity_poly.entity_id
_entity_poly.type
_entity_poly.pdbx_seq_one_letter_code
_entity_poly.pdbx_strand_id
1 'polypeptide(L)'
;MPYLISLAVLVAILYVFYRYATADSRRRAEAVATEFPAAWRQVLAERVAFYLSLTKNEKARFEKQVQVFLANTRITGVQTEVDDTTRLLVAASALIPVFGFPDWEYSHLGEVLIVPDAWKLGNDPDKEVKPLQGTLLGSVQGFQNQHYMRLSKASLEQGFRDGLDRQNVGIHEFAHLLDEADGVIDGLPKAALPPELLQPWATVMQREIAAIQEGKSEINPYAATNEAEFFAVVTEYFFEKPEKLQENHPELYELLSRAFRQNPKKRFLRFAVDPREWLKTLRSRRKFGRNDPCPCGSGKKYKDCHLMQAQAA
;
A
#
# COMPACT_ATOMS: atom_id res chain seq x y z
N MET A 1 -38.85 -38.04 -19.50
CA MET A 1 -37.48 -37.78 -20.03
C MET A 1 -37.16 -36.30 -20.25
N PRO A 2 -37.95 -35.48 -20.97
CA PRO A 2 -37.59 -34.07 -21.22
C PRO A 2 -37.53 -33.21 -19.94
N TYR A 3 -38.43 -33.45 -18.98
CA TYR A 3 -38.43 -32.73 -17.70
C TYR A 3 -37.19 -32.98 -16.84
N LEU A 4 -36.56 -34.16 -16.93
CA LEU A 4 -35.32 -34.46 -16.21
C LEU A 4 -34.11 -33.70 -16.81
N ILE A 5 -34.09 -33.56 -18.14
CA ILE A 5 -33.05 -32.78 -18.83
C ILE A 5 -33.20 -31.29 -18.51
N SER A 6 -34.42 -30.75 -18.57
CA SER A 6 -34.67 -29.34 -18.21
C SER A 6 -34.33 -29.05 -16.75
N LEU A 7 -34.63 -29.97 -15.82
CA LEU A 7 -34.25 -29.84 -14.42
C LEU A 7 -32.72 -29.85 -14.24
N ALA A 8 -32.01 -30.75 -14.91
CA ALA A 8 -30.55 -30.82 -14.85
C ALA A 8 -29.90 -29.53 -15.39
N VAL A 9 -30.42 -28.97 -16.49
CA VAL A 9 -29.94 -27.69 -17.04
C VAL A 9 -30.22 -26.54 -16.07
N LEU A 10 -31.41 -26.48 -15.46
CA LEU A 10 -31.73 -25.46 -14.46
C LEU A 10 -30.80 -25.54 -13.25
N VAL A 11 -30.55 -26.74 -12.73
CA VAL A 11 -29.60 -26.96 -11.62
C VAL A 11 -28.19 -26.54 -12.02
N ALA A 12 -27.74 -26.85 -13.24
CA ALA A 12 -26.44 -26.42 -13.73
C ALA A 12 -26.33 -24.88 -13.84
N ILE A 13 -27.38 -24.21 -14.35
CA ILE A 13 -27.43 -22.74 -14.42
C ILE A 13 -27.40 -22.13 -13.01
N LEU A 14 -28.23 -22.64 -12.08
CA LEU A 14 -28.24 -22.19 -10.70
C LEU A 14 -26.91 -22.44 -10.01
N TYR A 15 -26.25 -23.56 -10.29
CA TYR A 15 -24.92 -23.87 -9.77
C TYR A 15 -23.85 -22.92 -10.32
N VAL A 16 -23.83 -22.65 -11.62
CA VAL A 16 -22.91 -21.69 -12.24
C VAL A 16 -23.17 -20.28 -11.72
N PHE A 17 -24.43 -19.87 -11.59
CA PHE A 17 -24.81 -18.59 -11.02
C PHE A 17 -24.39 -18.48 -9.55
N TYR A 18 -24.64 -19.50 -8.73
CA TYR A 18 -24.15 -19.58 -7.35
C TYR A 18 -22.62 -19.49 -7.30
N ARG A 19 -21.92 -20.23 -8.17
CA ARG A 19 -20.45 -20.20 -8.26
C ARG A 19 -19.96 -18.80 -8.63
N TYR A 20 -20.60 -18.11 -9.56
CA TYR A 20 -20.26 -16.75 -9.95
C TYR A 20 -20.53 -15.75 -8.81
N ALA A 21 -21.74 -15.75 -8.25
CA ALA A 21 -22.17 -14.82 -7.20
C ALA A 21 -21.38 -14.97 -5.89
N THR A 22 -20.87 -16.17 -5.60
CA THR A 22 -20.06 -16.45 -4.40
C THR A 22 -18.56 -16.56 -4.68
N ALA A 23 -18.10 -16.28 -5.90
CA ALA A 23 -16.70 -16.44 -6.28
C ALA A 23 -15.77 -15.65 -5.36
N ASP A 24 -16.13 -14.39 -5.09
CA ASP A 24 -15.31 -13.49 -4.29
C ASP A 24 -15.23 -13.90 -2.81
N SER A 25 -16.39 -14.13 -2.19
CA SER A 25 -16.47 -14.62 -0.82
C SER A 25 -15.73 -15.95 -0.62
N ARG A 26 -15.78 -16.86 -1.59
CA ARG A 26 -15.03 -18.12 -1.53
C ARG A 26 -13.53 -17.91 -1.67
N ARG A 27 -13.07 -17.07 -2.62
CA ARG A 27 -11.64 -16.75 -2.75
C ARG A 27 -11.10 -16.15 -1.46
N ARG A 28 -11.85 -15.24 -0.83
CA ARG A 28 -11.53 -14.68 0.47
C ARG A 28 -11.44 -15.75 1.56
N ALA A 29 -12.44 -16.61 1.65
CA ALA A 29 -12.48 -17.70 2.63
C ALA A 29 -11.30 -18.67 2.45
N GLU A 30 -10.97 -19.02 1.21
CA GLU A 30 -9.83 -19.88 0.87
C GLU A 30 -8.49 -19.21 1.20
N ALA A 31 -8.33 -17.94 0.85
CA ALA A 31 -7.11 -17.18 1.11
C ALA A 31 -6.78 -17.13 2.61
N VAL A 32 -7.78 -16.90 3.46
CA VAL A 32 -7.61 -16.82 4.92
C VAL A 32 -7.76 -18.16 5.65
N ALA A 33 -8.14 -19.22 4.95
CA ALA A 33 -8.19 -20.58 5.52
C ALA A 33 -6.79 -21.13 5.75
N THR A 34 -5.82 -20.70 4.94
CA THR A 34 -4.41 -21.04 5.13
C THR A 34 -3.78 -20.14 6.18
N GLU A 35 -2.91 -20.71 7.02
CA GLU A 35 -2.14 -19.90 7.96
C GLU A 35 -1.19 -18.96 7.21
N PHE A 36 -1.01 -17.75 7.74
CA PHE A 36 -0.12 -16.77 7.14
C PHE A 36 1.35 -17.26 7.20
N PRO A 37 2.02 -17.44 6.04
CA PRO A 37 3.33 -18.06 5.98
C PRO A 37 4.38 -17.37 6.87
N ALA A 38 5.19 -18.15 7.58
CA ALA A 38 6.24 -17.63 8.45
C ALA A 38 7.27 -16.79 7.67
N ALA A 39 7.63 -17.21 6.46
CA ALA A 39 8.53 -16.47 5.59
C ALA A 39 7.98 -15.08 5.22
N TRP A 40 6.67 -14.98 4.93
CA TRP A 40 6.03 -13.70 4.62
C TRP A 40 6.03 -12.78 5.83
N ARG A 41 5.79 -13.35 7.03
CA ARG A 41 5.83 -12.59 8.28
C ARG A 41 7.22 -12.02 8.54
N GLN A 42 8.26 -12.81 8.27
CA GLN A 42 9.64 -12.36 8.37
C GLN A 42 9.92 -11.20 7.40
N VAL A 43 9.52 -11.33 6.13
CA VAL A 43 9.67 -10.25 5.14
C VAL A 43 8.99 -8.97 5.62
N LEU A 44 7.72 -9.02 6.05
CA LEU A 44 7.01 -7.84 6.55
C LEU A 44 7.73 -7.21 7.75
N ALA A 45 8.26 -8.04 8.65
CA ALA A 45 9.00 -7.55 9.81
C ALA A 45 10.35 -6.93 9.43
N GLU A 46 11.03 -7.40 8.40
CA GLU A 46 12.33 -6.86 7.95
C GLU A 46 12.22 -5.74 6.92
N ARG A 47 11.03 -5.57 6.32
CA ARG A 47 10.82 -4.68 5.19
C ARG A 47 9.89 -3.50 5.47
N VAL A 48 8.88 -3.67 6.31
CA VAL A 48 7.76 -2.73 6.42
C VAL A 48 7.68 -2.11 7.83
N ALA A 49 8.09 -0.85 7.96
CA ALA A 49 8.09 -0.12 9.23
C ALA A 49 6.68 -0.07 9.87
N PHE A 50 5.67 0.15 9.03
CA PHE A 50 4.27 0.15 9.44
C PHE A 50 3.87 -1.15 10.14
N TYR A 51 4.22 -2.31 9.58
CA TYR A 51 3.85 -3.61 10.13
C TYR A 51 4.41 -3.82 11.54
N LEU A 52 5.65 -3.38 11.80
CA LEU A 52 6.27 -3.46 13.12
C LEU A 52 5.55 -2.61 14.16
N SER A 53 5.02 -1.49 13.70
CA SER A 53 4.32 -0.52 14.54
C SER A 53 2.89 -0.97 14.94
N LEU A 54 2.42 -2.10 14.39
CA LEU A 54 1.14 -2.71 14.70
C LEU A 54 1.18 -3.55 15.99
N THR A 55 0.09 -3.52 16.75
CA THR A 55 -0.16 -4.46 17.86
C THR A 55 -0.39 -5.89 17.36
N LYS A 56 -0.40 -6.88 18.26
CA LYS A 56 -0.64 -8.29 17.89
C LYS A 56 -1.95 -8.49 17.11
N ASN A 57 -3.04 -7.85 17.56
CA ASN A 57 -4.34 -7.95 16.90
C ASN A 57 -4.35 -7.23 15.54
N GLU A 58 -3.71 -6.07 15.47
CA GLU A 58 -3.56 -5.32 14.21
C GLU A 58 -2.69 -6.09 13.19
N LYS A 59 -1.62 -6.76 13.63
CA LYS A 59 -0.80 -7.63 12.77
C LYS A 59 -1.63 -8.78 12.20
N ALA A 60 -2.40 -9.47 13.05
CA ALA A 60 -3.28 -10.54 12.58
C ALA A 60 -4.32 -10.05 11.57
N ARG A 61 -4.85 -8.83 11.74
CA ARG A 61 -5.75 -8.19 10.76
C ARG A 61 -5.02 -7.87 9.46
N PHE A 62 -3.85 -7.24 9.55
CA PHE A 62 -3.03 -6.86 8.39
C PHE A 62 -2.62 -8.09 7.57
N GLU A 63 -2.19 -9.17 8.23
CA GLU A 63 -1.83 -10.44 7.57
C GLU A 63 -3.01 -11.04 6.78
N LYS A 64 -4.23 -11.00 7.34
CA LYS A 64 -5.44 -11.42 6.61
C LYS A 64 -5.72 -10.52 5.42
N GLN A 65 -5.59 -9.20 5.58
CA GLN A 65 -5.77 -8.25 4.48
C GLN A 65 -4.75 -8.49 3.36
N VAL A 66 -3.50 -8.81 3.70
CA VAL A 66 -2.45 -9.19 2.73
C VAL A 66 -2.84 -10.45 1.96
N GLN A 67 -3.31 -11.50 2.65
CA GLN A 67 -3.76 -12.73 1.98
C GLN A 67 -4.92 -12.46 1.00
N VAL A 68 -5.91 -11.69 1.42
CA VAL A 68 -7.06 -11.35 0.58
C VAL A 68 -6.63 -10.51 -0.62
N PHE A 69 -5.79 -9.50 -0.40
CA PHE A 69 -5.26 -8.66 -1.48
C PHE A 69 -4.49 -9.51 -2.52
N LEU A 70 -3.58 -10.37 -2.07
CA LEU A 70 -2.78 -11.23 -2.96
C LEU A 70 -3.59 -12.33 -3.65
N ALA A 71 -4.77 -12.67 -3.14
CA ALA A 71 -5.70 -13.60 -3.79
C ALA A 71 -6.56 -12.92 -4.87
N ASN A 72 -6.85 -11.63 -4.71
CA ASN A 72 -7.73 -10.87 -5.59
C ASN A 72 -6.97 -10.06 -6.66
N THR A 73 -5.73 -9.67 -6.39
CA THR A 73 -4.92 -8.83 -7.28
C THR A 73 -3.73 -9.62 -7.83
N ARG A 74 -3.64 -9.72 -9.16
CA ARG A 74 -2.47 -10.33 -9.81
C ARG A 74 -1.28 -9.38 -9.73
N ILE A 75 -0.08 -9.94 -9.51
CA ILE A 75 1.17 -9.19 -9.53
C ILE A 75 2.09 -9.86 -10.54
N THR A 76 2.37 -9.17 -11.65
CA THR A 76 3.05 -9.74 -12.80
C THR A 76 4.33 -8.97 -13.09
N GLY A 77 5.44 -9.69 -13.21
CA GLY A 77 6.72 -9.11 -13.60
C GLY A 77 6.84 -9.01 -15.12
N VAL A 78 7.14 -7.82 -15.63
CA VAL A 78 7.45 -7.59 -17.05
C VAL A 78 8.95 -7.43 -17.18
N GLN A 79 9.60 -8.43 -17.76
CA GLN A 79 11.08 -8.50 -17.87
C GLN A 79 11.80 -8.42 -16.51
N THR A 80 11.12 -8.80 -15.44
CA THR A 80 11.68 -8.90 -14.09
C THR A 80 10.97 -10.01 -13.34
N GLU A 81 11.68 -10.66 -12.42
CA GLU A 81 11.06 -11.64 -11.53
C GLU A 81 10.30 -10.95 -10.40
N VAL A 82 9.19 -11.57 -9.99
CA VAL A 82 8.37 -11.17 -8.85
C VAL A 82 8.47 -12.27 -7.80
N ASP A 83 9.23 -11.98 -6.74
CA ASP A 83 9.36 -12.84 -5.58
C ASP A 83 8.34 -12.46 -4.49
N ASP A 84 8.27 -13.26 -3.43
CA ASP A 84 7.38 -12.97 -2.30
C ASP A 84 7.67 -11.62 -1.65
N THR A 85 8.94 -11.18 -1.63
CA THR A 85 9.31 -9.84 -1.16
C THR A 85 8.56 -8.77 -1.95
N THR A 86 8.69 -8.78 -3.28
CA THR A 86 8.03 -7.83 -4.18
C THR A 86 6.51 -7.85 -3.98
N ARG A 87 5.90 -9.05 -3.92
CA ARG A 87 4.46 -9.21 -3.71
C ARG A 87 3.99 -8.57 -2.41
N LEU A 88 4.72 -8.80 -1.32
CA LEU A 88 4.40 -8.27 0.00
C LEU A 88 4.61 -6.75 0.09
N LEU A 89 5.58 -6.19 -0.63
CA LEU A 89 5.75 -4.74 -0.70
C LEU A 89 4.60 -4.07 -1.44
N VAL A 90 4.15 -4.63 -2.58
CA VAL A 90 2.94 -4.14 -3.28
C VAL A 90 1.73 -4.18 -2.35
N ALA A 91 1.49 -5.33 -1.68
CA ALA A 91 0.37 -5.47 -0.76
C ALA A 91 0.47 -4.49 0.41
N ALA A 92 1.67 -4.25 0.95
CA ALA A 92 1.87 -3.27 2.00
C ALA A 92 1.58 -1.84 1.53
N SER A 93 2.04 -1.46 0.34
CA SER A 93 1.74 -0.15 -0.26
C SER A 93 0.24 0.09 -0.43
N ALA A 94 -0.50 -0.95 -0.84
CA ALA A 94 -1.96 -0.89 -0.96
C ALA A 94 -2.65 -0.74 0.40
N LEU A 95 -2.21 -1.51 1.39
CA LEU A 95 -2.95 -1.66 2.64
C LEU A 95 -2.64 -0.59 3.69
N ILE A 96 -1.46 0.04 3.64
CA ILE A 96 -1.07 1.08 4.61
C ILE A 96 -2.05 2.26 4.61
N PRO A 97 -2.37 2.91 3.47
CA PRO A 97 -3.30 4.03 3.43
C PRO A 97 -4.68 3.65 3.97
N VAL A 98 -5.15 2.46 3.61
CA VAL A 98 -6.52 2.03 3.86
C VAL A 98 -6.70 1.22 5.15
N PHE A 99 -5.65 1.04 5.96
CA PHE A 99 -5.73 0.24 7.19
C PHE A 99 -6.73 0.76 8.23
N GLY A 100 -7.04 2.07 8.20
CA GLY A 100 -8.09 2.68 9.03
C GLY A 100 -9.52 2.30 8.64
N PHE A 101 -9.71 1.66 7.49
CA PHE A 101 -11.00 1.24 6.94
C PHE A 101 -11.08 -0.30 6.90
N PRO A 102 -11.71 -0.95 7.90
CA PRO A 102 -11.69 -2.41 8.02
C PRO A 102 -12.27 -3.16 6.82
N ASP A 103 -13.23 -2.54 6.13
CA ASP A 103 -14.01 -3.14 5.05
C ASP A 103 -13.57 -2.64 3.65
N TRP A 104 -12.42 -1.95 3.56
CA TRP A 104 -11.91 -1.46 2.28
C TRP A 104 -11.35 -2.59 1.41
N GLU A 105 -11.70 -2.56 0.12
CA GLU A 105 -11.18 -3.47 -0.90
C GLU A 105 -10.98 -2.72 -2.22
N TYR A 106 -9.90 -3.05 -2.95
CA TYR A 106 -9.63 -2.51 -4.28
C TYR A 106 -10.37 -3.33 -5.35
N SER A 107 -11.70 -3.22 -5.41
CA SER A 107 -12.57 -4.01 -6.29
C SER A 107 -12.27 -3.84 -7.78
N HIS A 108 -11.74 -2.68 -8.17
CA HIS A 108 -11.44 -2.34 -9.55
C HIS A 108 -9.98 -2.59 -9.91
N LEU A 109 -9.09 -2.96 -8.98
CA LEU A 109 -7.69 -3.25 -9.31
C LEU A 109 -7.53 -4.71 -9.75
N GLY A 110 -7.34 -4.93 -11.05
CA GLY A 110 -7.15 -6.29 -11.58
C GLY A 110 -5.72 -6.79 -11.42
N GLU A 111 -4.74 -5.93 -11.71
CA GLU A 111 -3.35 -6.36 -11.85
C GLU A 111 -2.34 -5.24 -11.62
N VAL A 112 -1.23 -5.60 -10.97
CA VAL A 112 -0.06 -4.73 -10.76
C VAL A 112 1.11 -5.27 -11.56
N LEU A 113 1.58 -4.49 -12.51
CA LEU A 113 2.73 -4.76 -13.37
C LEU A 113 4.00 -4.23 -12.74
N ILE A 114 4.94 -5.12 -12.43
CA ILE A 114 6.27 -4.78 -11.92
C ILE A 114 7.23 -4.71 -13.09
N VAL A 115 7.86 -3.55 -13.29
CA VAL A 115 8.80 -3.29 -14.39
C VAL A 115 10.20 -2.95 -13.84
N PRO A 116 11.28 -3.15 -14.62
CA PRO A 116 12.59 -2.59 -14.29
C PRO A 116 12.57 -1.05 -14.39
N ASP A 117 13.41 -0.36 -13.59
CA ASP A 117 13.54 1.12 -13.62
C ASP A 117 13.81 1.68 -15.02
N ALA A 118 14.65 0.96 -15.78
CA ALA A 118 15.08 1.32 -17.11
C ALA A 118 14.12 0.79 -18.17
N TRP A 119 12.82 1.03 -18.03
CA TRP A 119 11.91 0.80 -19.15
C TRP A 119 11.99 1.96 -20.13
N LYS A 120 12.86 1.81 -21.13
CA LYS A 120 12.84 2.68 -22.31
C LYS A 120 11.55 2.41 -23.07
N LEU A 121 10.52 3.24 -22.87
CA LEU A 121 9.46 3.33 -23.88
C LEU A 121 10.17 3.77 -25.15
N GLY A 122 10.23 2.89 -26.16
CA GLY A 122 10.91 3.20 -27.42
C GLY A 122 10.31 4.45 -28.04
N ASN A 123 11.05 5.56 -27.96
CA ASN A 123 11.34 6.53 -29.05
C ASN A 123 11.89 7.82 -28.45
N ASP A 124 13.22 7.96 -28.46
CA ASP A 124 14.04 9.18 -28.67
C ASP A 124 15.41 9.01 -27.94
N PRO A 125 16.53 8.80 -28.66
CA PRO A 125 17.87 8.65 -28.08
C PRO A 125 18.40 9.89 -27.34
N ASP A 126 17.85 11.08 -27.61
CA ASP A 126 18.39 12.36 -27.16
C ASP A 126 17.61 12.99 -26.00
N LYS A 127 16.59 12.30 -25.47
CA LYS A 127 15.90 12.71 -24.25
C LYS A 127 16.41 11.93 -23.06
N GLU A 128 16.95 12.66 -22.07
CA GLU A 128 17.05 12.13 -20.70
C GLU A 128 15.64 11.77 -20.22
N VAL A 129 15.32 10.48 -20.28
CA VAL A 129 14.06 9.96 -19.75
C VAL A 129 14.22 9.95 -18.23
N LYS A 130 13.47 10.81 -17.53
CA LYS A 130 13.36 10.74 -16.07
C LYS A 130 13.00 9.30 -15.67
N PRO A 131 13.62 8.73 -14.62
CA PRO A 131 13.25 7.41 -14.15
C PRO A 131 11.74 7.34 -13.95
N LEU A 132 11.12 6.28 -14.48
CA LEU A 132 9.69 6.03 -14.33
C LEU A 132 9.38 5.84 -12.84
N GLN A 133 8.94 6.92 -12.19
CA GLN A 133 8.04 6.83 -11.04
C GLN A 133 6.72 6.22 -11.53
N GLY A 134 5.96 5.58 -10.66
CA GLY A 134 4.83 4.72 -11.03
C GLY A 134 3.84 5.38 -11.99
N THR A 135 3.02 4.57 -12.65
CA THR A 135 1.95 5.13 -13.47
C THR A 135 0.74 4.25 -13.36
N LEU A 136 -0.37 4.83 -12.91
CA LEU A 136 -1.67 4.23 -13.09
C LEU A 136 -2.01 4.21 -14.59
N LEU A 137 -2.14 3.00 -15.16
CA LEU A 137 -2.55 2.83 -16.55
C LEU A 137 -4.06 2.62 -16.56
N GLY A 138 -4.78 3.58 -17.14
CA GLY A 138 -6.22 3.48 -17.35
C GLY A 138 -6.61 2.26 -18.18
N SER A 139 -7.83 1.77 -17.98
CA SER A 139 -8.38 0.66 -18.75
C SER A 139 -8.44 1.01 -20.24
N VAL A 140 -7.83 0.19 -21.08
CA VAL A 140 -7.92 0.35 -22.53
C VAL A 140 -9.36 0.05 -22.95
N GLN A 141 -10.09 1.09 -23.36
CA GLN A 141 -11.35 1.06 -24.11
C GLN A 141 -12.41 0.03 -23.68
N GLY A 142 -13.39 0.48 -22.89
CA GLY A 142 -14.81 0.08 -23.00
C GLY A 142 -15.21 -1.36 -22.67
N PHE A 143 -14.28 -2.28 -22.46
CA PHE A 143 -14.57 -3.70 -22.21
C PHE A 143 -13.97 -4.27 -20.93
N GLN A 144 -13.12 -3.53 -20.21
CA GLN A 144 -12.51 -3.97 -18.95
C GLN A 144 -12.78 -2.99 -17.81
N ASN A 145 -13.47 -3.46 -16.76
CA ASN A 145 -13.71 -2.72 -15.51
C ASN A 145 -12.55 -2.89 -14.50
N GLN A 146 -11.33 -3.11 -14.99
CA GLN A 146 -10.15 -3.36 -14.16
C GLN A 146 -9.01 -2.40 -14.49
N HIS A 147 -8.47 -1.74 -13.46
CA HIS A 147 -7.26 -0.92 -13.53
C HIS A 147 -6.02 -1.81 -13.57
N TYR A 148 -5.01 -1.33 -14.30
CA TYR A 148 -3.67 -1.87 -14.29
C TYR A 148 -2.74 -0.82 -13.68
N MET A 149 -2.05 -1.19 -12.61
CA MET A 149 -1.05 -0.30 -12.02
C MET A 149 0.34 -0.74 -12.47
N ARG A 150 1.19 0.20 -12.88
CA ARG A 150 2.59 -0.08 -13.17
C ARG A 150 3.48 0.49 -12.07
N LEU A 151 4.33 -0.35 -11.49
CA LEU A 151 5.33 0.03 -10.49
C LEU A 151 6.73 -0.39 -10.94
N SER A 152 7.71 0.50 -10.78
CA SER A 152 9.10 0.08 -10.89
C SER A 152 9.50 -0.75 -9.67
N LYS A 153 10.17 -1.89 -9.90
CA LYS A 153 10.67 -2.77 -8.85
C LYS A 153 11.63 -2.04 -7.91
N ALA A 154 12.59 -1.28 -8.43
CA ALA A 154 13.57 -0.65 -7.57
C ALA A 154 12.97 0.53 -6.80
N SER A 155 12.10 1.34 -7.43
CA SER A 155 11.36 2.39 -6.74
C SER A 155 10.48 1.84 -5.62
N LEU A 156 9.80 0.71 -5.86
CA LEU A 156 9.02 0.01 -4.83
C LEU A 156 9.94 -0.45 -3.68
N GLU A 157 11.05 -1.12 -3.99
CA GLU A 157 12.00 -1.58 -2.97
C GLU A 157 12.65 -0.42 -2.20
N GLN A 158 12.90 0.71 -2.86
CA GLN A 158 13.47 1.92 -2.30
C GLN A 158 12.51 2.61 -1.35
N GLY A 159 11.21 2.69 -1.68
CA GLY A 159 10.20 3.28 -0.81
C GLY A 159 10.09 2.57 0.54
N PHE A 160 10.34 1.26 0.59
CA PHE A 160 10.44 0.51 1.85
C PHE A 160 11.86 0.45 2.41
N ARG A 161 12.87 0.98 1.71
CA ARG A 161 14.28 0.94 2.12
C ARG A 161 14.63 2.04 3.11
N ASP A 162 14.19 3.26 2.87
CA ASP A 162 14.41 4.41 3.75
C ASP A 162 13.08 5.05 4.10
N GLY A 163 12.44 4.55 5.16
CA GLY A 163 11.12 5.04 5.56
C GLY A 163 11.11 6.46 6.14
N LEU A 164 12.17 7.22 5.90
CA LEU A 164 12.40 8.59 6.36
C LEU A 164 12.81 9.49 5.19
N ASP A 165 12.90 9.02 3.95
CA ASP A 165 13.23 9.88 2.80
C ASP A 165 12.03 10.70 2.30
N ARG A 166 10.82 10.39 2.79
CA ARG A 166 9.51 10.99 2.43
C ARG A 166 8.96 10.51 1.09
N GLN A 167 9.51 9.43 0.53
CA GLN A 167 9.14 8.93 -0.79
C GLN A 167 8.79 7.45 -0.72
N ASN A 168 7.59 7.11 -1.14
CA ASN A 168 7.15 5.74 -1.30
C ASN A 168 6.21 5.65 -2.50
N VAL A 169 6.80 5.42 -3.68
CA VAL A 169 6.09 5.33 -4.96
C VAL A 169 4.93 4.34 -4.90
N GLY A 170 5.06 3.25 -4.16
CA GLY A 170 3.94 2.33 -3.98
C GLY A 170 2.76 3.01 -3.27
N ILE A 171 3.00 3.64 -2.12
CA ILE A 171 1.95 4.38 -1.38
C ILE A 171 1.36 5.50 -2.26
N HIS A 172 2.20 6.20 -3.03
CA HIS A 172 1.80 7.25 -3.96
C HIS A 172 0.77 6.75 -4.99
N GLU A 173 1.08 5.69 -5.74
CA GLU A 173 0.14 5.17 -6.75
C GLU A 173 -1.15 4.62 -6.13
N PHE A 174 -1.06 4.00 -4.94
CA PHE A 174 -2.26 3.54 -4.24
C PHE A 174 -3.08 4.68 -3.63
N ALA A 175 -2.48 5.85 -3.39
CA ALA A 175 -3.23 7.07 -3.05
C ALA A 175 -4.04 7.56 -4.25
N HIS A 176 -3.51 7.52 -5.48
CA HIS A 176 -4.31 7.81 -6.67
C HIS A 176 -5.50 6.86 -6.85
N LEU A 177 -5.35 5.57 -6.57
CA LEU A 177 -6.49 4.64 -6.59
C LEU A 177 -7.53 4.93 -5.51
N LEU A 178 -7.11 5.48 -4.37
CA LEU A 178 -8.01 5.90 -3.31
C LEU A 178 -8.76 7.19 -3.70
N ASP A 179 -8.10 8.08 -4.40
CA ASP A 179 -8.67 9.29 -5.01
C ASP A 179 -9.73 8.91 -6.05
N GLU A 180 -9.38 8.02 -6.99
CA GLU A 180 -10.24 7.51 -8.06
C GLU A 180 -11.44 6.67 -7.58
N ALA A 181 -11.56 6.37 -6.29
CA ALA A 181 -12.58 5.44 -5.79
C ALA A 181 -14.02 5.91 -6.04
N ASP A 182 -14.25 7.21 -6.27
CA ASP A 182 -15.54 7.77 -6.68
C ASP A 182 -15.66 7.98 -8.21
N GLY A 183 -14.66 7.54 -8.98
CA GLY A 183 -14.58 7.59 -10.43
C GLY A 183 -13.84 8.81 -10.99
N VAL A 184 -13.27 9.69 -10.15
CA VAL A 184 -12.50 10.85 -10.59
C VAL A 184 -11.18 10.98 -9.83
N ILE A 185 -10.13 11.47 -10.49
CA ILE A 185 -8.83 11.77 -9.87
C ILE A 185 -8.73 13.29 -9.78
N ASP A 186 -9.04 13.85 -8.61
CA ASP A 186 -9.15 15.30 -8.37
C ASP A 186 -8.50 15.77 -7.06
N GLY A 187 -7.80 14.88 -6.34
CA GLY A 187 -7.21 15.14 -5.03
C GLY A 187 -8.22 15.22 -3.88
N LEU A 188 -9.48 14.85 -4.13
CA LEU A 188 -10.56 14.81 -3.15
C LEU A 188 -11.03 13.36 -2.98
N PRO A 189 -10.32 12.53 -2.21
CA PRO A 189 -10.67 11.12 -2.02
C PRO A 189 -11.95 10.98 -1.19
N LYS A 190 -13.13 11.12 -1.82
CA LYS A 190 -14.45 11.12 -1.14
C LYS A 190 -14.74 9.81 -0.42
N ALA A 191 -14.08 8.73 -0.84
CA ALA A 191 -14.16 7.44 -0.18
C ALA A 191 -13.41 7.40 1.16
N ALA A 192 -12.37 8.24 1.34
CA ALA A 192 -11.61 8.37 2.59
C ALA A 192 -12.05 9.59 3.43
N LEU A 193 -12.50 10.67 2.79
CA LEU A 193 -12.91 11.90 3.45
C LEU A 193 -14.42 11.90 3.75
N PRO A 194 -14.82 11.91 5.04
CA PRO A 194 -16.19 12.25 5.42
C PRO A 194 -16.67 13.56 4.77
N PRO A 195 -17.96 13.70 4.40
CA PRO A 195 -18.46 14.90 3.73
C PRO A 195 -18.13 16.21 4.44
N GLU A 196 -18.13 16.20 5.77
CA GLU A 196 -17.78 17.36 6.60
C GLU A 196 -16.31 17.79 6.51
N LEU A 197 -15.43 16.93 5.99
CA LEU A 197 -14.01 17.20 5.81
C LEU A 197 -13.64 17.65 4.40
N LEU A 198 -14.53 17.50 3.41
CA LEU A 198 -14.23 17.86 2.02
C LEU A 198 -13.90 19.34 1.84
N GLN A 199 -14.72 20.23 2.42
CA GLN A 199 -14.50 21.69 2.34
C GLN A 199 -13.25 22.17 3.10
N PRO A 200 -13.03 21.75 4.36
CA PRO A 200 -11.77 22.01 5.06
C PRO A 200 -10.55 21.51 4.30
N TRP A 201 -10.62 20.28 3.76
CA TRP A 201 -9.55 19.68 2.98
C TRP A 201 -9.23 20.50 1.72
N ALA A 202 -10.23 20.83 0.91
CA ALA A 202 -10.03 21.60 -0.32
C ALA A 202 -9.40 22.97 -0.03
N THR A 203 -9.82 23.64 1.06
CA THR A 203 -9.29 24.94 1.48
C THR A 203 -7.81 24.83 1.87
N VAL A 204 -7.46 23.83 2.69
CA VAL A 204 -6.07 23.62 3.12
C VAL A 204 -5.20 23.19 1.94
N MET A 205 -5.66 22.27 1.10
CA MET A 205 -4.95 21.82 -0.09
C MET A 205 -4.56 22.99 -0.99
N GLN A 206 -5.52 23.86 -1.34
CA GLN A 206 -5.24 25.01 -2.22
C GLN A 206 -4.22 25.98 -1.59
N ARG A 207 -4.31 26.22 -0.27
CA ARG A 207 -3.35 27.06 0.45
C ARG A 207 -1.94 26.45 0.47
N GLU A 208 -1.84 25.15 0.72
CA GLU A 208 -0.55 24.44 0.74
C GLU A 208 0.08 24.36 -0.66
N ILE A 209 -0.71 24.11 -1.70
CA ILE A 209 -0.24 24.16 -3.10
C ILE A 209 0.33 25.55 -3.43
N ALA A 210 -0.38 26.63 -3.08
CA ALA A 210 0.12 27.99 -3.28
C ALA A 210 1.43 28.25 -2.51
N ALA A 211 1.52 27.80 -1.25
CA ALA A 211 2.75 27.91 -0.46
C ALA A 211 3.94 27.14 -1.08
N ILE A 212 3.70 25.96 -1.67
CA ILE A 212 4.71 25.19 -2.40
C ILE A 212 5.18 25.96 -3.65
N GLN A 213 4.25 26.50 -4.44
CA GLN A 213 4.56 27.28 -5.65
C GLN A 213 5.37 28.55 -5.32
N GLU A 214 5.13 29.17 -4.17
CA GLU A 214 5.87 30.32 -3.66
C GLU A 214 7.21 29.93 -3.01
N GLY A 215 7.56 28.65 -2.91
CA GLY A 215 8.77 28.16 -2.26
C GLY A 215 8.77 28.31 -0.74
N LYS A 216 7.59 28.42 -0.12
CA LYS A 216 7.38 28.61 1.33
C LYS A 216 7.06 27.31 2.08
N SER A 217 7.09 26.17 1.40
CA SER A 217 6.83 24.83 1.96
C SER A 217 7.98 23.89 1.66
N GLU A 218 8.31 23.00 2.59
CA GLU A 218 9.30 21.93 2.39
C GLU A 218 8.71 20.64 1.78
N ILE A 219 7.40 20.63 1.50
CA ILE A 219 6.76 19.58 0.70
C ILE A 219 7.38 19.61 -0.70
N ASN A 220 7.56 18.42 -1.29
CA ASN A 220 8.17 18.28 -2.61
C ASN A 220 7.42 19.17 -3.63
N PRO A 221 8.11 20.05 -4.40
CA PRO A 221 7.48 20.90 -5.41
C PRO A 221 6.60 20.16 -6.41
N TYR A 222 6.86 18.87 -6.63
CA TYR A 222 6.03 18.02 -7.47
C TYR A 222 4.56 17.95 -7.03
N ALA A 223 4.29 18.06 -5.72
CA ALA A 223 2.94 18.13 -5.17
C ALA A 223 2.12 19.32 -5.71
N ALA A 224 2.77 20.38 -6.19
CA ALA A 224 2.07 21.53 -6.78
C ALA A 224 1.74 21.36 -8.27
N THR A 225 1.99 20.18 -8.85
CA THR A 225 1.67 19.89 -10.26
C THR A 225 0.17 19.92 -10.52
N ASN A 226 -0.62 19.28 -9.63
CA ASN A 226 -2.08 19.33 -9.58
C ASN A 226 -2.56 18.78 -8.23
N GLU A 227 -3.86 18.86 -7.96
CA GLU A 227 -4.50 18.43 -6.71
C GLU A 227 -4.33 16.94 -6.41
N ALA A 228 -4.38 16.08 -7.43
CA ALA A 228 -4.20 14.64 -7.25
C ALA A 228 -2.76 14.29 -6.82
N GLU A 229 -1.77 14.92 -7.47
CA GLU A 229 -0.36 14.81 -7.09
C GLU A 229 -0.10 15.36 -5.70
N PHE A 230 -0.77 16.47 -5.34
CA PHE A 230 -0.73 16.99 -3.98
C PHE A 230 -1.17 15.91 -2.98
N PHE A 231 -2.35 15.32 -3.19
CA PHE A 231 -2.90 14.29 -2.31
C PHE A 231 -1.96 13.08 -2.19
N ALA A 232 -1.42 12.59 -3.30
CA ALA A 232 -0.52 11.45 -3.29
C ALA A 232 0.79 11.75 -2.53
N VAL A 233 1.41 12.90 -2.77
CA VAL A 233 2.65 13.30 -2.08
C VAL A 233 2.44 13.52 -0.58
N VAL A 234 1.38 14.21 -0.17
CA VAL A 234 1.15 14.43 1.27
C VAL A 234 0.76 13.13 1.99
N THR A 235 0.19 12.16 1.28
CA THR A 235 -0.04 10.80 1.78
C THR A 235 1.29 10.07 2.04
N GLU A 236 2.27 10.17 1.14
CA GLU A 236 3.62 9.65 1.39
C GLU A 236 4.23 10.28 2.65
N TYR A 237 4.19 11.61 2.76
CA TYR A 237 4.71 12.33 3.92
C TYR A 237 4.02 11.90 5.22
N PHE A 238 2.70 11.67 5.17
CA PHE A 238 1.90 11.27 6.33
C PHE A 238 2.29 9.90 6.88
N PHE A 239 2.65 8.94 6.03
CA PHE A 239 3.05 7.59 6.47
C PHE A 239 4.56 7.44 6.69
N GLU A 240 5.39 8.17 5.97
CA GLU A 240 6.85 8.08 6.05
C GLU A 240 7.45 9.04 7.10
N LYS A 241 7.00 10.30 7.16
CA LYS A 241 7.48 11.31 8.14
C LYS A 241 6.35 12.11 8.81
N PRO A 242 5.40 11.44 9.49
CA PRO A 242 4.30 12.09 10.20
C PRO A 242 4.73 13.15 11.22
N GLU A 243 5.88 12.98 11.87
CA GLU A 243 6.38 13.94 12.87
C GLU A 243 6.67 15.30 12.23
N LYS A 244 7.35 15.28 11.09
CA LYS A 244 7.76 16.50 10.39
C LYS A 244 6.57 17.16 9.72
N LEU A 245 5.67 16.36 9.15
CA LEU A 245 4.42 16.88 8.60
C LEU A 245 3.56 17.54 9.69
N GLN A 246 3.46 16.95 10.89
CA GLN A 246 2.72 17.60 11.98
C GLN A 246 3.41 18.87 12.50
N GLU A 247 4.74 18.88 12.58
CA GLU A 247 5.50 20.05 13.05
C GLU A 247 5.31 21.26 12.13
N ASN A 248 5.42 21.03 10.81
CA ASN A 248 5.43 22.11 9.82
C ASN A 248 4.03 22.42 9.26
N HIS A 249 3.16 21.41 9.13
CA HIS A 249 1.81 21.50 8.56
C HIS A 249 0.75 20.86 9.49
N PRO A 250 0.55 21.39 10.72
CA PRO A 250 -0.28 20.74 11.74
C PRO A 250 -1.75 20.59 11.33
N GLU A 251 -2.31 21.58 10.62
CA GLU A 251 -3.71 21.52 10.14
C GLU A 251 -3.90 20.42 9.08
N LEU A 252 -2.96 20.34 8.12
CA LEU A 252 -2.94 19.29 7.09
C LEU A 252 -2.80 17.90 7.73
N TYR A 253 -1.91 17.75 8.71
CA TYR A 253 -1.72 16.50 9.44
C TYR A 253 -3.00 16.04 10.17
N GLU A 254 -3.73 16.96 10.79
CA GLU A 254 -4.97 16.64 11.49
C GLU A 254 -6.07 16.20 10.50
N LEU A 255 -6.20 16.89 9.37
CA LEU A 255 -7.14 16.49 8.31
C LEU A 255 -6.82 15.09 7.78
N LEU A 256 -5.56 14.80 7.48
CA LEU A 256 -5.11 13.47 7.02
C LEU A 256 -5.34 12.40 8.09
N SER A 257 -5.12 12.72 9.36
CA SER A 257 -5.37 11.80 10.48
C SER A 257 -6.84 11.41 10.58
N ARG A 258 -7.74 12.37 10.38
CA ARG A 258 -9.18 12.13 10.36
C ARG A 258 -9.63 11.41 9.09
N ALA A 259 -9.10 11.79 7.93
CA ALA A 259 -9.37 11.16 6.64
C ALA A 259 -9.00 9.67 6.68
N PHE A 260 -7.73 9.35 6.94
CA PHE A 260 -7.25 7.97 6.97
C PHE A 260 -7.68 7.19 8.21
N ARG A 261 -8.29 7.82 9.21
CA ARG A 261 -8.61 7.23 10.53
C ARG A 261 -7.38 6.59 11.19
N GLN A 262 -6.23 7.22 11.00
CA GLN A 262 -4.93 6.73 11.46
C GLN A 262 -4.13 7.86 12.09
N ASN A 263 -3.24 7.52 13.02
CA ASN A 263 -2.29 8.47 13.60
C ASN A 263 -0.88 7.85 13.57
N PRO A 264 -0.17 7.95 12.43
CA PRO A 264 1.13 7.33 12.25
C PRO A 264 2.19 7.82 13.25
N LYS A 265 2.21 9.12 13.60
CA LYS A 265 3.10 9.65 14.65
C LYS A 265 2.91 8.91 15.97
N LYS A 266 1.67 8.87 16.46
CA LYS A 266 1.37 8.17 17.72
C LYS A 266 1.71 6.70 17.63
N ARG A 267 1.59 6.09 16.45
CA ARG A 267 1.92 4.68 16.22
C ARG A 267 3.43 4.40 16.37
N PHE A 268 4.28 5.23 15.77
CA PHE A 268 5.74 5.07 15.87
C PHE A 268 6.28 5.42 17.26
N LEU A 269 5.70 6.41 17.95
CA LEU A 269 6.11 6.82 19.30
C LEU A 269 5.78 5.81 20.41
N ARG A 270 5.05 4.72 20.13
CA ARG A 270 4.75 3.68 21.13
C ARG A 270 5.95 2.81 21.49
N PHE A 271 6.99 2.83 20.66
CA PHE A 271 8.15 1.97 20.80
C PHE A 271 9.32 2.75 21.38
N ALA A 272 10.16 2.09 22.17
CA ALA A 272 11.38 2.69 22.70
C ALA A 272 12.37 3.10 21.60
N VAL A 273 12.26 2.47 20.42
CA VAL A 273 13.04 2.78 19.22
C VAL A 273 12.07 2.87 18.05
N ASP A 274 12.21 3.92 17.25
CA ASP A 274 11.43 4.10 16.03
C ASP A 274 11.66 2.91 15.07
N PRO A 275 10.59 2.18 14.67
CA PRO A 275 10.70 1.08 13.72
C PRO A 275 11.39 1.43 12.38
N ARG A 276 11.30 2.67 11.91
CA ARG A 276 11.94 3.13 10.66
C ARG A 276 13.46 3.21 10.81
N GLU A 277 13.92 3.84 11.88
CA GLU A 277 15.34 3.89 12.25
C GLU A 277 15.90 2.49 12.50
N TRP A 278 15.12 1.64 13.17
CA TRP A 278 15.47 0.25 13.39
C TRP A 278 15.72 -0.51 12.08
N LEU A 279 14.80 -0.41 11.11
CA LEU A 279 14.96 -1.06 9.80
C LEU A 279 16.20 -0.56 9.05
N LYS A 280 16.52 0.73 9.19
CA LYS A 280 17.75 1.32 8.63
C LYS A 280 19.00 0.66 9.24
N THR A 281 19.02 0.44 10.56
CA THR A 281 20.13 -0.26 11.24
C THR A 281 20.24 -1.75 10.91
N LEU A 282 19.12 -2.44 10.73
CA LEU A 282 19.11 -3.85 10.31
C LEU A 282 19.82 -4.04 8.96
N ARG A 283 19.62 -3.09 8.04
CA ARG A 283 20.12 -3.18 6.66
C ARG A 283 21.55 -2.71 6.53
N SER A 284 22.05 -1.88 7.44
CA SER A 284 23.43 -1.37 7.44
C SER A 284 24.50 -2.39 7.87
N ARG A 285 24.22 -3.69 7.72
CA ARG A 285 25.12 -4.87 7.83
C ARG A 285 25.37 -5.46 9.23
N ARG A 286 24.70 -5.04 10.29
CA ARG A 286 24.82 -5.76 11.58
C ARG A 286 23.87 -6.96 11.58
N LYS A 287 24.38 -8.16 11.24
CA LYS A 287 23.66 -9.42 11.48
C LYS A 287 23.43 -9.57 12.98
N PHE A 288 22.18 -9.51 13.43
CA PHE A 288 21.83 -9.79 14.82
C PHE A 288 21.94 -11.29 15.09
N GLY A 289 22.69 -11.66 16.13
CA GLY A 289 22.72 -13.02 16.65
C GLY A 289 21.36 -13.43 17.18
N ARG A 290 21.02 -14.73 17.10
CA ARG A 290 19.71 -15.27 17.55
C ARG A 290 19.34 -14.84 18.98
N ASN A 291 20.33 -14.70 19.86
CA ASN A 291 20.13 -14.34 21.26
C ASN A 291 20.36 -12.85 21.56
N ASP A 292 20.70 -12.03 20.57
CA ASP A 292 20.89 -10.60 20.78
C ASP A 292 19.57 -9.97 21.25
N PRO A 293 19.62 -8.93 22.11
CA PRO A 293 18.44 -8.14 22.43
C PRO A 293 17.76 -7.66 21.13
N CYS A 294 16.45 -7.86 21.02
CA CYS A 294 15.73 -7.40 19.85
C CYS A 294 15.85 -5.87 19.76
N PRO A 295 16.39 -5.34 18.64
CA PRO A 295 16.62 -3.91 18.53
C PRO A 295 15.31 -3.14 18.25
N CYS A 296 14.21 -3.87 18.04
CA CYS A 296 12.84 -3.39 17.92
C CYS A 296 12.24 -2.82 19.23
N GLY A 297 13.00 -2.81 20.33
CA GLY A 297 12.54 -2.30 21.63
C GLY A 297 11.53 -3.20 22.35
N SER A 298 11.31 -4.44 21.88
CA SER A 298 10.33 -5.37 22.50
C SER A 298 10.78 -5.95 23.84
N GLY A 299 12.06 -5.75 24.22
CA GLY A 299 12.68 -6.36 25.39
C GLY A 299 12.94 -7.87 25.28
N LYS A 300 12.58 -8.52 24.16
CA LYS A 300 12.80 -9.96 23.90
C LYS A 300 14.11 -10.19 23.15
N LYS A 301 14.60 -11.43 23.10
CA LYS A 301 15.71 -11.82 22.20
C LYS A 301 15.23 -11.75 20.74
N TYR A 302 16.15 -11.50 19.81
CA TYR A 302 15.85 -11.40 18.38
C TYR A 302 15.11 -12.64 17.87
N LYS A 303 15.48 -13.84 18.34
CA LYS A 303 14.78 -15.08 17.98
C LYS A 303 13.34 -15.19 18.48
N ASP A 304 13.07 -14.67 19.67
CA ASP A 304 11.77 -14.75 20.34
C ASP A 304 10.84 -13.60 19.92
N CYS A 305 11.34 -12.72 19.03
CA CYS A 305 10.61 -11.56 18.53
C CYS A 305 10.46 -11.54 17.01
N HIS A 306 11.54 -11.75 16.26
CA HIS A 306 11.58 -11.57 14.80
C HIS A 306 12.02 -12.81 14.02
N LEU A 307 12.74 -13.76 14.62
CA LEU A 307 12.97 -15.09 14.00
C LEU A 307 11.93 -16.11 14.45
N MET A 308 10.64 -15.75 14.58
CA MET A 308 9.62 -16.71 15.03
C MET A 308 9.57 -17.93 14.09
N GLN A 309 10.29 -18.95 14.57
CA GLN A 309 10.43 -20.35 14.23
C GLN A 309 9.88 -20.79 12.87
N ALA A 310 10.81 -20.96 11.94
CA ALA A 310 10.82 -22.02 10.93
C ALA A 310 10.87 -23.44 11.57
N GLN A 311 10.20 -23.68 12.70
CA GLN A 311 10.20 -24.94 13.45
C GLN A 311 8.78 -25.39 13.81
N ALA A 312 7.89 -25.33 12.83
CA ALA A 312 6.79 -26.28 12.72
C ALA A 312 6.89 -26.87 11.31
N ALA A 313 7.87 -27.78 11.15
CA ALA A 313 7.88 -28.76 10.08
C ALA A 313 7.04 -29.97 10.55
#